data_AF-A0A6C0H075-F1
#
_entry.id   AF-A0A6C0H075-F1
#
_cell.length_a   1.000
_cell.length_b   1.000
_cell.length_c   1.000
_cell.angle_alpha   90.00
_cell.angle_beta   90.00
_cell.angle_gamma   90.00
#
_symmetry.space_group_name_H-M   'P 1'
#
loop_
_entity.id
_entity.type
_entity.pdbx_description
1 polymer ?
#
loop_
_entity_poly.entity_id
_entity_poly.type
_entity_poly.pdbx_seq_one_letter_code
_entity_poly.pdbx_strand_id
1 'polypeptide(L)'
;MNNKNIDTKTKEERKEEINNIVRLLFQNKYHMGIDGMPQFLEIAKEYIDNGTNWEGEIEMVGTRHKLIGNLTNKKNKKCNLMLKFIK
;
A
#
# COMPACT_ATOMS: atom_id res chain seq x y z
N MET A 1 20.17 -5.74 29.55
CA MET A 1 20.03 -6.09 28.13
C MET A 1 18.57 -5.88 27.73
N ASN A 2 18.28 -5.00 26.78
CA ASN A 2 17.04 -5.01 25.99
C ASN A 2 17.16 -3.99 24.84
N ASN A 3 18.10 -4.24 23.92
CA ASN A 3 18.00 -3.67 22.58
C ASN A 3 16.83 -4.39 21.89
N LYS A 4 15.61 -3.88 22.08
CA LYS A 4 14.55 -4.09 21.10
C LYS A 4 15.01 -3.32 19.85
N ASN A 5 15.83 -3.96 19.03
CA ASN A 5 15.95 -3.57 17.63
C ASN A 5 14.54 -3.64 17.07
N ILE A 6 13.88 -2.49 16.97
CA ILE A 6 12.61 -2.38 16.28
C ILE A 6 12.98 -2.64 14.82
N ASP A 7 12.74 -3.87 14.37
CA ASP A 7 13.07 -4.35 13.04
C ASP A 7 12.15 -3.65 12.02
N THR A 8 12.48 -2.39 11.72
CA THR A 8 11.76 -1.58 10.73
C THR A 8 12.32 -1.82 9.34
N LYS A 9 11.45 -1.79 8.34
CA LYS A 9 11.84 -1.92 6.94
C LYS A 9 12.70 -0.73 6.51
N THR A 10 13.70 -0.98 5.67
CA THR A 10 14.47 0.05 4.99
C THR A 10 13.63 0.73 3.92
N LYS A 11 14.05 1.90 3.46
CA LYS A 11 13.38 2.60 2.36
C LYS A 11 13.32 1.74 1.10
N GLU A 12 14.37 0.99 0.81
CA GLU A 12 14.48 0.06 -0.31
C GLU A 12 13.48 -1.09 -0.20
N GLU A 13 13.37 -1.72 0.97
CA GLU A 13 12.38 -2.78 1.24
C GLU A 13 10.94 -2.25 1.04
N ARG A 14 10.65 -1.04 1.56
CA ARG A 14 9.35 -0.39 1.36
C ARG A 14 9.06 -0.09 -0.10
N LYS A 15 10.06 0.39 -0.84
CA LYS A 15 9.95 0.71 -2.27
C LYS A 15 9.67 -0.56 -3.09
N GLU A 16 10.34 -1.67 -2.77
CA GLU A 16 10.11 -2.95 -3.43
C GLU A 16 8.69 -3.47 -3.18
N GLU A 17 8.19 -3.40 -1.94
CA GLU A 17 6.82 -3.78 -1.61
C GLU A 17 5.79 -2.97 -2.40
N ILE A 18 5.94 -1.63 -2.42
CA ILE A 18 5.04 -0.76 -3.16
C ILE A 18 5.12 -1.01 -4.67
N ASN A 19 6.31 -1.22 -5.23
CA ASN A 19 6.46 -1.54 -6.66
C ASN A 19 5.71 -2.83 -7.02
N ASN A 20 5.80 -3.86 -6.19
CA ASN A 20 5.07 -5.12 -6.39
C ASN A 20 3.56 -4.91 -6.33
N ILE A 21 3.09 -4.14 -5.35
CA ILE A 21 1.68 -3.75 -5.20
C ILE A 21 1.16 -3.00 -6.43
N VAL A 22 1.88 -1.95 -6.85
CA VAL A 22 1.47 -1.11 -7.99
C VAL A 22 1.44 -1.94 -9.27
N ARG A 23 2.41 -2.83 -9.46
CA ARG A 23 2.42 -3.77 -10.58
C ARG A 23 1.17 -4.67 -10.58
N LEU A 24 0.78 -5.22 -9.44
CA LEU A 24 -0.44 -6.05 -9.32
C LEU A 24 -1.70 -5.25 -9.63
N LEU A 25 -1.81 -4.00 -9.16
CA LEU A 25 -2.94 -3.12 -9.48
C LEU A 25 -3.04 -2.85 -10.99
N PHE A 26 -1.91 -2.54 -11.64
CA PHE A 26 -1.87 -2.30 -13.09
C PHE A 26 -2.22 -3.55 -13.89
N GLN A 27 -1.76 -4.74 -13.47
CA GLN A 27 -2.13 -6.01 -14.10
C GLN A 27 -3.64 -6.28 -14.02
N ASN A 28 -4.30 -5.78 -12.96
CA ASN A 28 -5.75 -5.85 -12.77
C ASN A 28 -6.50 -4.66 -13.38
N LYS A 29 -5.85 -3.87 -14.25
CA LYS A 29 -6.40 -2.69 -14.95
C LYS A 29 -6.72 -1.49 -14.03
N TYR A 30 -6.17 -1.44 -12.82
CA TYR A 30 -6.23 -0.26 -11.94
C TYR A 30 -5.05 0.66 -12.22
N HIS A 31 -5.14 1.38 -13.34
CA HIS A 31 -4.15 2.36 -13.79
C HIS A 31 -4.38 3.74 -13.18
N MET A 32 -3.43 4.67 -13.37
CA MET A 32 -3.45 6.02 -12.79
C MET A 32 -4.72 6.84 -13.11
N GLY A 33 -5.40 6.56 -14.22
CA GLY A 33 -6.67 7.22 -14.57
C GLY A 33 -7.91 6.74 -13.80
N ILE A 34 -7.78 5.78 -12.88
CA ILE A 34 -8.90 5.41 -11.99
C ILE A 34 -8.87 6.30 -10.77
N ASP A 35 -9.97 7.01 -10.53
CA ASP A 35 -10.17 7.81 -9.33
C ASP A 35 -9.99 6.94 -8.08
N GLY A 36 -9.13 7.38 -7.16
CA GLY A 36 -8.65 6.60 -6.02
C GLY A 36 -7.21 6.09 -6.16
N MET A 37 -6.71 5.83 -7.39
CA MET A 37 -5.29 5.51 -7.58
C MET A 37 -4.35 6.64 -7.15
N PRO A 38 -4.62 7.92 -7.47
CA PRO A 38 -3.78 9.03 -7.00
C PRO A 38 -3.67 9.08 -5.47
N GLN A 39 -4.78 8.91 -4.75
CA GLN A 39 -4.81 8.86 -3.29
C GLN A 39 -3.96 7.70 -2.75
N PHE A 40 -4.05 6.51 -3.37
CA PHE A 40 -3.21 5.39 -2.98
C PHE A 40 -1.72 5.68 -3.19
N LEU A 41 -1.34 6.32 -4.30
CA LEU A 41 0.05 6.66 -4.60
C LEU A 41 0.64 7.69 -3.62
N GLU A 42 -0.17 8.63 -3.14
CA GLU A 42 0.23 9.57 -2.08
C GLU A 42 0.54 8.85 -0.77
N ILE A 43 -0.36 7.96 -0.33
CA ILE A 43 -0.15 7.10 0.85
C ILE A 43 1.11 6.24 0.69
N ALA A 44 1.28 5.63 -0.49
CA ALA A 44 2.44 4.80 -0.78
C ALA A 44 3.75 5.61 -0.73
N LYS A 45 3.74 6.86 -1.19
CA LYS A 45 4.88 7.78 -1.11
C LYS A 45 5.22 8.09 0.36
N GLU A 46 4.23 8.44 1.18
CA GLU A 46 4.45 8.69 2.61
C GLU A 46 5.01 7.46 3.33
N TYR A 47 4.50 6.27 3.01
CA TYR A 47 5.04 5.01 3.52
C TYR A 47 6.50 4.82 3.10
N ILE A 48 6.85 5.00 1.82
CA ILE A 48 8.22 4.83 1.33
C ILE A 48 9.17 5.82 2.01
N ASP A 49 8.80 7.10 2.06
CA ASP A 49 9.69 8.16 2.55
C ASP A 49 9.82 8.14 4.07
N ASN A 50 8.70 8.02 4.79
CA ASN A 50 8.66 8.22 6.24
C ASN A 50 8.49 6.92 7.03
N GLY A 51 8.14 5.81 6.38
CA GLY A 51 7.80 4.57 7.09
C GLY A 51 6.47 4.66 7.85
N THR A 52 5.60 5.58 7.45
CA THR A 52 4.26 5.75 8.04
C THR A 52 3.42 4.52 7.76
N ASN A 53 2.89 3.91 8.82
CA ASN A 53 1.95 2.81 8.66
C ASN A 53 0.60 3.35 8.17
N TRP A 54 -0.08 2.59 7.33
CA TRP A 54 -1.42 2.90 6.87
C TRP A 54 -2.31 1.67 7.01
N GLU A 55 -3.56 1.88 7.41
CA GLU A 55 -4.62 0.89 7.35
C GLU A 55 -5.88 1.62 6.95
N GLY A 56 -6.54 1.17 5.89
CA GLY A 56 -7.72 1.85 5.42
C GLY A 56 -8.23 1.33 4.11
N GLU A 57 -9.08 2.15 3.53
CA GLU A 57 -9.82 1.81 2.32
C GLU A 57 -9.99 3.04 1.42
N ILE A 58 -9.88 2.83 0.11
CA ILE A 58 -9.94 3.85 -0.93
C ILE A 58 -10.98 3.37 -1.94
N GLU A 59 -11.98 4.21 -2.21
CA GLU A 59 -12.93 3.91 -3.27
C GLU A 59 -12.28 4.08 -4.64
N MET A 60 -12.38 3.04 -5.47
CA MET A 60 -11.88 3.08 -6.83
C MET A 60 -13.02 3.58 -7.72
N VAL A 61 -13.25 4.90 -7.69
CA VAL A 61 -14.40 5.53 -8.35
C VAL A 61 -14.38 5.27 -9.86
N GLY A 62 -15.57 5.08 -10.44
CA GLY A 62 -15.73 4.56 -11.80
C GLY A 62 -15.58 3.03 -11.90
N THR A 63 -15.24 2.36 -10.79
CA THR A 63 -15.28 0.90 -10.68
C THR A 63 -16.26 0.47 -9.58
N ARG A 64 -16.64 -0.81 -9.56
CA ARG A 64 -17.42 -1.40 -8.47
C ARG A 64 -16.53 -1.94 -7.35
N HIS A 65 -15.38 -1.32 -7.09
CA HIS A 65 -14.41 -1.84 -6.14
C HIS A 65 -13.92 -0.80 -5.14
N LYS A 66 -13.56 -1.29 -3.97
CA LYS A 66 -12.78 -0.59 -2.95
C LYS A 66 -11.42 -1.25 -2.82
N LEU A 67 -10.37 -0.45 -2.81
CA LEU A 67 -9.05 -0.89 -2.42
C LEU A 67 -8.95 -0.86 -0.90
N ILE A 68 -8.76 -2.01 -0.26
CA ILE A 68 -8.58 -2.14 1.19
C ILE A 68 -7.17 -2.61 1.43
N GLY A 69 -6.44 -1.99 2.36
CA GLY A 69 -5.10 -2.48 2.65
C GLY A 69 -4.49 -2.02 3.96
N ASN A 70 -3.31 -2.57 4.19
CA ASN A 70 -2.43 -2.26 5.30
C ASN A 70 -0.99 -2.14 4.77
N LEU A 71 -0.36 -1.00 5.01
CA LEU A 71 1.07 -0.78 4.84
C LEU A 71 1.72 -0.74 6.21
N THR A 72 2.75 -1.55 6.42
CA THR A 72 3.42 -1.64 7.72
C THR A 72 4.93 -1.63 7.57
N ASN A 73 5.58 -0.76 8.34
CA ASN A 73 7.03 -0.63 8.35
C ASN A 73 7.70 -1.73 9.20
N LYS A 74 6.98 -2.73 9.72
CA LYS A 74 7.58 -3.83 10.52
C LYS A 74 8.07 -4.95 9.60
N LYS A 75 9.35 -5.34 9.70
CA LYS A 75 9.94 -6.41 8.85
C LYS A 75 9.26 -7.77 8.96
N ASN A 76 8.68 -8.09 10.12
CA ASN A 76 7.98 -9.36 10.34
C ASN A 76 6.51 -9.35 9.88
N LYS A 77 6.03 -8.27 9.27
CA LYS A 77 4.67 -8.16 8.74
C LYS A 77 4.70 -7.74 7.27
N LYS A 78 3.94 -8.45 6.44
CA LYS A 78 3.79 -8.10 5.02
C LYS A 78 2.74 -7.01 4.85
N CYS A 79 2.98 -6.11 3.92
CA CYS A 79 1.95 -5.22 3.40
C CYS A 79 0.90 -6.05 2.63
N ASN A 80 -0.37 -5.67 2.72
CA ASN A 80 -1.46 -6.36 2.05
C ASN A 80 -2.44 -5.37 1.41
N LEU A 81 -2.89 -5.67 0.20
CA LEU A 81 -3.94 -4.94 -0.49
C LEU A 81 -4.91 -5.91 -1.14
N MET A 82 -6.19 -5.57 -1.05
CA MET A 82 -7.30 -6.36 -1.57
C MET A 82 -8.27 -5.42 -2.28
N LEU A 83 -8.84 -5.91 -3.39
CA LEU A 83 -9.96 -5.26 -4.04
C LEU A 83 -11.25 -5.93 -3.59
N LYS A 84 -12.14 -5.17 -2.94
CA LYS A 84 -13.44 -5.62 -2.48
C LYS A 84 -14.53 -5.06 -3.39
N PHE A 85 -15.42 -5.91 -3.88
CA PHE A 85 -16.57 -5.46 -4.67
C PHE A 85 -17.56 -4.68 -3.79
N ILE A 86 -18.02 -3.53 -4.27
CA ILE A 86 -19.07 -2.71 -3.64
C ILE A 86 -20.36 -2.94 -4.43
N LYS A 87 -21.44 -3.31 -3.73
CA LYS A 87 -22.77 -3.56 -4.32
C LYS A 87 -23.51 -2.28 -4.59
#